data_AF-A0A929IS99-F1
#
_entry.id   AF-A0A929IS99-F1
#
_cell.length_a   1.000
_cell.length_b   1.000
_cell.length_c   1.000
_cell.angle_alpha   90.00
_cell.angle_beta   90.00
_cell.angle_gamma   90.00
#
_symmetry.space_group_name_H-M   'P 1'
#
loop_
_entity.id
_entity.type
_entity.pdbx_description
1 polymer ?
#
loop_
_entity_poly.entity_id
_entity_poly.type
_entity_poly.pdbx_seq_one_letter_code
_entity_poly.pdbx_strand_id
1 'polypeptide(L)'
;VGIAGLGALWRGWFGVPPMGEGDPAPFAWFFAGVALVGPGSAWYHLDPNNSTLFWDRLPMTIAFMALVAAVLSDRISRAWVACRGLNLLVMAGAASVILWDYGEIRGAGDLRAYALVQFWPVILIPLVLYLFPEGRHVRMRYLMAALAFYALAKLFEHYDHGIFDLTGGAVSGHTIKHLLAAGAPAAILAMMRKWPREGEG
;
A
#
# COMPACT_ATOMS: atom_id res chain seq x y z
N VAL A 1 2.22 0.58 -11.89
CA VAL A 1 2.54 -0.61 -11.03
C VAL A 1 1.31 -1.42 -10.69
N GLY A 2 0.23 -0.82 -10.16
CA GLY A 2 -1.01 -1.52 -9.79
C GLY A 2 -1.56 -2.43 -10.89
N ILE A 3 -1.79 -1.90 -12.10
CA ILE A 3 -2.26 -2.67 -13.26
C ILE A 3 -1.35 -3.87 -13.57
N ALA A 4 -0.03 -3.68 -13.53
CA ALA A 4 0.93 -4.75 -13.80
C ALA A 4 0.92 -5.84 -12.71
N GLY A 5 0.63 -5.47 -11.46
CA GLY A 5 0.44 -6.42 -10.35
C GLY A 5 -0.85 -7.21 -10.48
N LEU A 6 -1.97 -6.56 -10.80
CA LEU A 6 -3.23 -7.22 -11.10
C LEU A 6 -3.09 -8.18 -12.29
N GLY A 7 -2.42 -7.76 -13.38
CA GLY A 7 -2.16 -8.63 -14.52
C GLY A 7 -1.26 -9.82 -14.19
N ALA A 8 -0.29 -9.65 -13.29
CA ALA A 8 0.55 -10.76 -12.83
C ALA A 8 -0.23 -11.78 -11.99
N LEU A 9 -1.18 -11.33 -11.15
CA LEU A 9 -2.12 -12.20 -10.44
C LEU A 9 -3.08 -12.90 -11.40
N TRP A 10 -3.65 -12.17 -12.35
CA TRP A 10 -4.63 -12.70 -13.31
C TRP A 10 -4.05 -13.79 -14.22
N ARG A 11 -2.80 -13.63 -14.68
CA ARG A 11 -2.08 -14.66 -15.46
C ARG A 11 -1.83 -15.94 -14.66
N GLY A 12 -1.66 -15.84 -13.34
CA GLY A 12 -1.62 -16.99 -12.43
C GLY A 12 -2.99 -17.60 -12.12
N TRP A 13 -4.09 -16.99 -12.58
CA TRP A 13 -5.45 -17.52 -12.41
C TRP A 13 -5.92 -18.29 -13.66
N PHE A 14 -5.45 -17.93 -14.85
CA PHE A 14 -5.92 -18.49 -16.13
C PHE A 14 -4.88 -19.29 -16.95
N GLY A 15 -3.67 -19.56 -16.43
CA GLY A 15 -2.65 -20.28 -17.22
C GLY A 15 -1.65 -21.18 -16.49
N VAL A 16 -1.50 -21.10 -15.18
CA VAL A 16 -0.55 -21.89 -14.35
C VAL A 16 -1.15 -21.88 -12.93
N PRO A 17 -1.06 -22.94 -12.09
CA PRO A 17 -1.86 -23.10 -10.87
C PRO A 17 -1.71 -21.92 -9.88
N PRO A 18 -2.67 -21.74 -8.95
CA PRO A 18 -2.69 -20.60 -8.05
C PRO A 18 -1.36 -20.57 -7.30
N MET A 19 -0.64 -19.45 -7.42
CA MET A 19 0.64 -19.17 -6.74
C MET A 19 0.71 -19.93 -5.40
N GLY A 20 1.60 -20.92 -5.32
CA GLY A 20 1.49 -22.06 -4.40
C GLY A 20 1.11 -21.67 -2.98
N GLU A 21 0.18 -22.38 -2.35
CA GLU A 21 -0.30 -22.26 -0.95
C GLU A 21 -0.66 -20.87 -0.37
N GLY A 22 -0.30 -19.74 -0.97
CA GLY A 22 -0.57 -18.40 -0.45
C GLY A 22 -1.96 -17.91 -0.83
N ASP A 23 -2.49 -16.97 -0.06
CA ASP A 23 -3.78 -16.31 -0.37
C ASP A 23 -3.51 -15.12 -1.32
N PRO A 24 -4.01 -15.13 -2.58
CA PRO A 24 -3.81 -14.03 -3.52
C PRO A 24 -4.68 -12.81 -3.20
N ALA A 25 -5.73 -12.94 -2.39
CA ALA A 25 -6.71 -11.88 -2.17
C ALA A 25 -6.10 -10.59 -1.59
N PRO A 26 -5.24 -10.62 -0.55
CA PRO A 26 -4.58 -9.41 -0.06
C PRO A 26 -3.76 -8.69 -1.12
N PHE A 27 -3.06 -9.41 -2.00
CA PHE A 27 -2.30 -8.79 -3.09
C PHE A 27 -3.19 -8.20 -4.17
N ALA A 28 -4.32 -8.85 -4.47
CA ALA A 28 -5.31 -8.32 -5.41
C ALA A 28 -5.87 -6.97 -4.92
N TRP A 29 -6.28 -6.89 -3.65
CA TRP A 29 -6.74 -5.65 -3.03
C TRP A 29 -5.63 -4.59 -2.97
N PHE A 30 -4.40 -4.99 -2.64
CA PHE A 30 -3.25 -4.09 -2.65
C PHE A 30 -3.03 -3.46 -4.02
N PHE A 31 -2.94 -4.27 -5.09
CA PHE A 31 -2.67 -3.77 -6.43
C PHE A 31 -3.86 -3.04 -7.04
N ALA A 32 -5.10 -3.37 -6.66
CA ALA A 32 -6.29 -2.60 -7.01
C ALA A 32 -6.23 -1.20 -6.38
N GLY A 33 -5.95 -1.10 -5.08
CA GLY A 33 -5.73 0.18 -4.40
C GLY A 33 -4.63 1.01 -5.09
N VAL A 34 -3.46 0.41 -5.33
CA VAL A 34 -2.33 1.09 -6.02
C VAL A 34 -2.71 1.54 -7.45
N ALA A 35 -3.52 0.76 -8.18
CA ALA A 35 -3.98 1.15 -9.51
C ALA A 35 -4.89 2.38 -9.48
N LEU A 36 -5.69 2.51 -8.41
CA LEU A 36 -6.63 3.61 -8.21
C LEU A 36 -5.99 4.86 -7.58
N VAL A 37 -4.90 4.72 -6.81
CA VAL A 37 -4.16 5.87 -6.25
C VAL A 37 -3.67 6.81 -7.35
N GLY A 38 -3.15 6.29 -8.47
CA GLY A 38 -2.64 7.13 -9.56
C GLY A 38 -3.68 8.11 -10.11
N PRO A 39 -4.84 7.62 -10.62
CA PRO A 39 -5.93 8.48 -11.06
C PRO A 39 -6.50 9.39 -9.95
N GLY A 40 -6.67 8.88 -8.73
CA GLY A 40 -7.16 9.68 -7.60
C GLY A 40 -6.23 10.85 -7.26
N SER A 41 -4.93 10.58 -7.22
CA SER A 41 -3.89 11.59 -6.96
C SER A 41 -3.80 12.62 -8.09
N ALA A 42 -3.91 12.17 -9.35
CA ALA A 42 -3.95 13.07 -10.49
C ALA A 42 -5.17 14.00 -10.44
N TRP A 43 -6.35 13.47 -10.11
CA TRP A 43 -7.56 14.28 -9.98
C TRP A 43 -7.45 15.31 -8.85
N TYR A 44 -6.97 14.91 -7.68
CA TYR A 44 -6.70 15.84 -6.58
C TYR A 44 -5.73 16.97 -6.99
N HIS A 45 -4.69 16.66 -7.76
CA HIS A 45 -3.75 17.68 -8.23
C HIS A 45 -4.31 18.60 -9.33
N LEU A 46 -5.29 18.15 -10.10
CA LEU A 46 -5.97 18.97 -11.11
C LEU A 46 -7.02 19.90 -10.49
N ASP A 47 -7.70 19.45 -9.43
CA ASP A 47 -8.74 20.21 -8.73
C ASP A 47 -8.60 20.00 -7.21
N PRO A 48 -7.71 20.74 -6.52
CA PRO A 48 -7.42 20.52 -5.11
C PRO A 48 -8.59 20.92 -4.21
N ASN A 49 -9.33 19.92 -3.69
CA ASN A 49 -10.39 20.10 -2.70
C ASN A 49 -10.60 18.82 -1.88
N ASN A 50 -11.45 18.88 -0.84
CA ASN A 50 -11.67 17.74 0.07
C ASN A 50 -12.30 16.53 -0.63
N SER A 51 -13.18 16.75 -1.60
CA SER A 51 -13.83 15.67 -2.36
C SER A 51 -12.84 14.93 -3.26
N THR A 52 -11.96 15.65 -3.97
CA THR A 52 -10.91 15.01 -4.77
C THR A 52 -9.83 14.38 -3.90
N LEU A 53 -9.53 14.96 -2.74
CA LEU A 53 -8.63 14.39 -1.73
C LEU A 53 -9.15 13.09 -1.12
N PHE A 54 -10.47 12.97 -0.93
CA PHE A 54 -11.10 11.71 -0.51
C PHE A 54 -10.75 10.57 -1.48
N TRP A 55 -10.86 10.83 -2.79
CA TRP A 55 -10.54 9.85 -3.83
C TRP A 55 -9.05 9.55 -3.99
N ASP A 56 -8.16 10.43 -3.53
CA ASP A 56 -6.73 10.14 -3.40
C ASP A 56 -6.43 9.25 -2.18
N ARG A 57 -7.06 9.55 -1.03
CA ARG A 57 -6.80 8.86 0.24
C ARG A 57 -7.43 7.47 0.32
N LEU A 58 -8.66 7.30 -0.16
CA LEU A 58 -9.40 6.06 -0.01
C LEU A 58 -8.65 4.86 -0.63
N PRO A 59 -8.22 4.89 -1.91
CA PRO A 59 -7.44 3.80 -2.50
C PRO A 59 -6.13 3.51 -1.76
N MET A 60 -5.50 4.54 -1.21
CA MET A 60 -4.25 4.42 -0.46
C MET A 60 -4.47 3.61 0.83
N THR A 61 -5.54 3.89 1.58
CA THR A 61 -5.88 3.13 2.79
C THR A 61 -6.18 1.66 2.52
N ILE A 62 -6.88 1.38 1.41
CA ILE A 62 -7.15 0.02 0.94
C ILE A 62 -5.82 -0.71 0.68
N ALA A 63 -4.88 -0.06 -0.01
CA ALA A 63 -3.57 -0.63 -0.28
C ALA A 63 -2.80 -0.93 1.02
N PHE A 64 -2.71 0.02 1.94
CA PHE A 64 -1.98 -0.20 3.20
C PHE A 64 -2.55 -1.35 4.02
N MET A 65 -3.87 -1.39 4.17
CA MET A 65 -4.53 -2.43 4.98
C MET A 65 -4.48 -3.79 4.31
N ALA A 66 -4.55 -3.85 2.98
CA ALA A 66 -4.34 -5.09 2.23
C ALA A 66 -2.90 -5.61 2.35
N LEU A 67 -1.89 -4.73 2.38
CA LEU A 67 -0.51 -5.13 2.61
C LEU A 67 -0.29 -5.66 4.03
N VAL A 68 -0.89 -5.01 5.05
CA VAL A 68 -0.88 -5.53 6.43
C VAL A 68 -1.52 -6.91 6.48
N ALA A 69 -2.69 -7.10 5.86
CA ALA A 69 -3.36 -8.39 5.78
C ALA A 69 -2.47 -9.46 5.11
N ALA A 70 -1.75 -9.11 4.04
CA ALA A 70 -0.82 -10.02 3.37
C ALA A 70 0.29 -10.50 4.30
N VAL A 71 0.89 -9.59 5.08
CA VAL A 71 1.93 -9.93 6.06
C VAL A 71 1.37 -10.81 7.19
N LEU A 72 0.21 -10.47 7.74
CA LEU A 72 -0.40 -11.29 8.81
C LEU A 72 -0.82 -12.68 8.30
N SER A 73 -1.23 -12.78 7.04
CA SER A 73 -1.58 -14.06 6.39
C SER A 73 -0.35 -14.96 6.28
N ASP A 74 0.79 -14.40 5.88
CA ASP A 74 2.05 -15.12 5.70
C ASP A 74 2.75 -15.50 7.02
N ARG A 75 2.60 -14.67 8.06
CA ARG A 75 3.37 -14.79 9.31
C ARG A 75 2.62 -15.36 10.50
N ILE A 76 1.30 -15.19 10.55
CA ILE A 76 0.51 -15.53 11.74
C ILE A 76 -0.54 -16.57 11.41
N SER A 77 -1.48 -16.25 10.52
CA SER A 77 -2.58 -17.16 10.21
C SER A 77 -3.27 -16.81 8.90
N ARG A 78 -3.02 -17.62 7.87
CA ARG A 78 -3.73 -17.57 6.59
C ARG A 78 -5.24 -17.74 6.74
N ALA A 79 -5.70 -18.70 7.54
CA ALA A 79 -7.12 -19.01 7.68
C ALA A 79 -7.93 -17.81 8.23
N TRP A 80 -7.42 -17.18 9.30
CA TRP A 80 -8.04 -15.97 9.86
C TRP A 80 -8.12 -14.82 8.85
N VAL A 81 -7.03 -14.56 8.10
CA VAL A 81 -7.03 -13.47 7.10
C VAL A 81 -8.02 -13.75 5.98
N ALA A 82 -8.02 -14.98 5.44
CA ALA A 82 -8.90 -15.39 4.35
C ALA A 82 -10.39 -15.33 4.75
N CYS A 83 -10.73 -15.70 5.98
CA CYS A 83 -12.12 -15.69 6.44
C CYS A 83 -12.61 -14.29 6.84
N ARG A 84 -11.77 -13.47 7.50
CA ARG A 84 -12.23 -12.23 8.16
C ARG A 84 -11.22 -11.09 8.13
N GLY A 85 -9.94 -11.38 8.37
CA GLY A 85 -8.92 -10.37 8.64
C GLY A 85 -8.76 -9.34 7.52
N LEU A 86 -8.74 -9.78 6.25
CA LEU A 86 -8.61 -8.89 5.11
C LEU A 86 -9.76 -7.87 5.05
N ASN A 87 -11.00 -8.35 5.13
CA ASN A 87 -12.19 -7.52 5.06
C ASN A 87 -12.23 -6.51 6.22
N LEU A 88 -11.94 -6.95 7.45
CA LEU A 88 -11.92 -6.08 8.62
C LEU A 88 -10.89 -4.96 8.49
N LEU A 89 -9.67 -5.28 8.06
CA LEU A 89 -8.60 -4.29 7.89
C LEU A 89 -8.93 -3.29 6.78
N VAL A 90 -9.39 -3.76 5.61
CA VAL A 90 -9.77 -2.88 4.50
C VAL A 90 -10.94 -1.98 4.87
N MET A 91 -11.96 -2.51 5.56
CA MET A 91 -13.08 -1.71 6.06
C MET A 91 -12.63 -0.67 7.09
N ALA A 92 -11.71 -1.02 8.01
CA ALA A 92 -11.15 -0.06 8.95
C ALA A 92 -10.38 1.06 8.24
N GLY A 93 -9.60 0.71 7.21
CA GLY A 93 -8.92 1.68 6.35
C GLY A 93 -9.89 2.65 5.68
N ALA A 94 -10.91 2.13 4.99
CA ALA A 94 -11.93 2.94 4.33
C ALA A 94 -12.73 3.80 5.32
N ALA A 95 -13.13 3.22 6.45
CA ALA A 95 -13.84 3.93 7.51
C ALA A 95 -13.03 5.12 8.04
N SER A 96 -11.70 5.02 8.14
CA SER A 96 -10.86 6.13 8.59
C SER A 96 -10.98 7.39 7.71
N VAL A 97 -11.13 7.20 6.38
CA VAL A 97 -11.28 8.31 5.42
C VAL A 97 -12.73 8.81 5.40
N ILE A 98 -13.70 7.89 5.45
CA ILE A 98 -15.13 8.24 5.50
C ILE A 98 -15.45 9.05 6.75
N LEU A 99 -14.90 8.68 7.91
CA LEU A 99 -15.09 9.40 9.16
C LEU A 99 -14.44 10.79 9.11
N TRP A 100 -13.26 10.90 8.52
CA TRP A 100 -12.61 12.20 8.29
C TRP A 100 -13.50 13.09 7.41
N ASP A 101 -13.92 12.62 6.24
CA ASP A 101 -14.72 13.39 5.29
C ASP A 101 -16.08 13.82 5.88
N TYR A 102 -16.75 12.89 6.58
CA TYR A 102 -18.00 13.19 7.30
C TYR A 102 -17.82 14.29 8.35
N GLY A 103 -16.70 14.28 9.09
CA GLY A 103 -16.36 15.31 10.05
C GLY A 103 -16.01 16.63 9.38
N GLU A 104 -15.25 16.58 8.29
CA GLU A 104 -14.80 17.73 7.51
C GLU A 104 -15.98 18.54 6.96
N ILE A 105 -16.98 17.86 6.41
CA ILE A 105 -18.25 18.48 5.93
C ILE A 105 -18.98 19.24 7.07
N ARG A 106 -18.74 18.87 8.33
CA ARG A 106 -19.32 19.51 9.53
C ARG A 106 -18.39 20.51 10.20
N GLY A 107 -17.23 20.80 9.62
CA GLY A 107 -16.21 21.66 10.22
C GLY A 107 -15.47 21.03 11.41
N ALA A 108 -15.54 19.70 11.57
CA ALA A 108 -14.94 18.94 12.66
C ALA A 108 -14.15 17.71 12.13
N GLY A 109 -13.43 17.89 11.02
CA GLY A 109 -12.62 16.82 10.41
C GLY A 109 -11.51 16.35 11.35
N ASP A 110 -11.39 15.03 11.54
CA ASP A 110 -10.36 14.42 12.37
C ASP A 110 -9.56 13.40 11.56
N LEU A 111 -8.25 13.64 11.46
CA LEU A 111 -7.32 12.82 10.68
C LEU A 111 -6.62 11.74 11.51
N ARG A 112 -6.84 11.65 12.82
CA ARG A 112 -6.09 10.71 13.69
C ARG A 112 -6.26 9.25 13.25
N ALA A 113 -7.48 8.85 12.90
CA ALA A 113 -7.75 7.50 12.41
C ALA A 113 -7.03 7.23 11.07
N TYR A 114 -7.08 8.19 10.15
CA TYR A 114 -6.37 8.09 8.86
C TYR A 114 -4.85 8.04 9.06
N ALA A 115 -4.30 8.88 9.94
CA ALA A 115 -2.89 8.89 10.29
C ALA A 115 -2.44 7.54 10.86
N LEU A 116 -3.26 6.90 11.69
CA LEU A 116 -2.98 5.55 12.18
C LEU A 116 -2.90 4.56 11.01
N VAL A 117 -3.87 4.57 10.10
CA VAL A 117 -3.86 3.69 8.91
C VAL A 117 -2.65 3.94 8.02
N GLN A 118 -2.20 5.19 7.93
CA GLN A 118 -1.07 5.60 7.09
C GLN A 118 0.30 5.22 7.69
N PHE A 119 0.49 5.45 8.99
CA PHE A 119 1.81 5.31 9.63
C PHE A 119 1.99 4.02 10.41
N TRP A 120 0.92 3.44 10.96
CA TRP A 120 1.01 2.21 11.74
C TRP A 120 1.62 1.03 10.97
N PRO A 121 1.33 0.80 9.67
CA PRO A 121 1.97 -0.27 8.90
C PRO A 121 3.50 -0.20 8.89
N VAL A 122 4.08 1.01 8.96
CA VAL A 122 5.55 1.20 8.97
C VAL A 122 6.17 0.64 10.25
N ILE A 123 5.43 0.60 11.36
CA ILE A 123 5.88 0.04 12.64
C ILE A 123 5.45 -1.42 12.77
N LEU A 124 4.19 -1.71 12.44
CA LEU A 124 3.58 -3.02 12.61
C LEU A 124 4.26 -4.08 11.73
N ILE A 125 4.56 -3.78 10.47
CA ILE A 125 5.15 -4.76 9.56
C ILE A 125 6.54 -5.20 10.06
N PRO A 126 7.50 -4.30 10.37
CA PRO A 126 8.77 -4.71 10.97
C PRO A 126 8.62 -5.49 12.27
N LEU A 127 7.69 -5.07 13.14
CA LEU A 127 7.43 -5.77 14.40
C LEU A 127 6.95 -7.20 14.17
N VAL A 128 6.00 -7.41 13.25
CA VAL A 128 5.52 -8.76 12.91
C VAL A 128 6.64 -9.59 12.31
N LEU A 129 7.49 -9.03 11.44
CA LEU A 129 8.62 -9.76 10.86
C LEU A 129 9.69 -10.10 11.89
N TYR A 130 9.88 -9.26 12.90
CA TYR A 130 10.79 -9.51 14.00
C TYR A 130 10.28 -10.62 14.92
N LEU A 131 8.99 -10.59 15.28
CA LEU A 131 8.36 -11.59 16.14
C LEU A 131 8.10 -12.93 15.43
N PHE A 132 7.85 -12.89 14.13
CA PHE A 132 7.52 -14.05 13.28
C PHE A 132 8.44 -14.07 12.03
N PRO A 133 9.73 -14.42 12.20
CA PRO A 133 10.74 -14.33 11.15
C PRO A 133 10.56 -15.37 10.04
N GLU A 134 9.85 -16.45 10.31
CA GLU A 134 9.51 -17.49 9.34
C GLU A 134 8.26 -17.12 8.54
N GLY A 135 8.34 -17.21 7.21
CA GLY A 135 7.24 -16.95 6.29
C GLY A 135 7.55 -17.55 4.93
N ARG A 136 6.50 -17.92 4.18
CA ARG A 136 6.64 -18.72 2.95
C ARG A 136 6.76 -17.85 1.70
N HIS A 137 5.96 -16.79 1.64
CA HIS A 137 5.70 -16.07 0.39
C HIS A 137 6.14 -14.61 0.46
N VAL A 138 6.05 -13.98 1.63
CA VAL A 138 6.39 -12.57 1.80
C VAL A 138 7.85 -12.45 2.23
N ARG A 139 8.73 -12.12 1.29
CA ARG A 139 10.17 -12.03 1.54
C ARG A 139 10.55 -10.70 2.20
N MET A 140 11.16 -10.78 3.38
CA MET A 140 11.57 -9.63 4.21
C MET A 140 12.31 -8.54 3.43
N ARG A 141 13.29 -8.88 2.60
CA ARG A 141 14.07 -7.88 1.84
C ARG A 141 13.22 -6.96 0.95
N TYR A 142 12.15 -7.47 0.37
CA TYR A 142 11.27 -6.68 -0.51
C TYR A 142 10.29 -5.83 0.29
N LEU A 143 9.81 -6.33 1.43
CA LEU A 143 9.05 -5.51 2.37
C LEU A 143 9.89 -4.38 2.94
N MET A 144 11.13 -4.65 3.37
CA MET A 144 12.03 -3.61 3.87
C MET A 144 12.34 -2.58 2.80
N ALA A 145 12.55 -3.01 1.54
CA ALA A 145 12.68 -2.09 0.43
C ALA A 145 11.41 -1.24 0.24
N ALA A 146 10.22 -1.84 0.32
CA ALA A 146 8.96 -1.11 0.20
C ALA A 146 8.76 -0.07 1.32
N LEU A 147 9.08 -0.44 2.56
CA LEU A 147 9.05 0.48 3.71
C LEU A 147 10.08 1.59 3.57
N ALA A 148 11.29 1.29 3.11
CA ALA A 148 12.33 2.29 2.86
C ALA A 148 11.88 3.29 1.79
N PHE A 149 11.33 2.82 0.66
CA PHE A 149 10.76 3.70 -0.36
C PHE A 149 9.65 4.60 0.18
N TYR A 150 8.75 4.04 0.99
CA TYR A 150 7.67 4.81 1.59
C TYR A 150 8.17 5.84 2.61
N ALA A 151 9.09 5.46 3.49
CA ALA A 151 9.70 6.36 4.46
C ALA A 151 10.46 7.50 3.77
N LEU A 152 11.23 7.20 2.72
CA LEU A 152 11.91 8.20 1.91
C LEU A 152 10.90 9.12 1.21
N ALA A 153 9.79 8.59 0.68
CA ALA A 153 8.75 9.43 0.09
C ALA A 153 8.19 10.46 1.10
N LYS A 154 7.88 10.02 2.33
CA LYS A 154 7.41 10.91 3.40
C LYS A 154 8.48 11.90 3.84
N LEU A 155 9.75 11.51 3.86
CA LEU A 155 10.86 12.41 4.17
C LEU A 155 10.99 13.53 3.13
N PHE A 156 10.94 13.18 1.83
CA PHE A 156 11.01 14.16 0.75
C PHE A 156 9.78 15.06 0.72
N GLU A 157 8.59 14.53 1.02
CA GLU A 157 7.38 15.33 1.20
C GLU A 157 7.50 16.33 2.35
N HIS A 158 8.13 15.96 3.46
CA HIS A 158 8.34 16.85 4.60
C HIS A 158 9.26 18.03 4.27
N TYR A 159 10.29 17.79 3.45
CA TYR A 159 11.24 18.81 3.02
C TYR A 159 10.93 19.38 1.63
N ASP A 160 9.66 19.43 1.23
CA ASP A 160 9.25 19.80 -0.14
C ASP A 160 9.88 21.11 -0.64
N HIS A 161 9.68 22.20 0.11
CA HIS A 161 10.24 23.52 -0.22
C HIS A 161 11.76 23.55 -0.15
N GLY A 162 12.36 22.92 0.87
CA GLY A 162 13.82 22.88 1.00
C GLY A 162 14.48 22.17 -0.19
N ILE A 163 13.86 21.10 -0.70
CA ILE A 163 14.34 20.40 -1.90
C ILE A 163 14.14 21.26 -3.15
N PHE A 164 13.02 21.96 -3.25
CA PHE A 164 12.77 22.87 -4.36
C PHE A 164 13.83 23.98 -4.43
N ASP A 165 14.18 24.58 -3.29
CA ASP A 165 15.21 25.61 -3.21
C ASP A 165 16.60 25.06 -3.54
N LEU A 166 16.95 23.89 -3.00
CA LEU A 166 18.24 23.23 -3.25
C LEU A 166 18.45 22.82 -4.71
N THR A 167 17.37 22.50 -5.43
CA THR A 167 17.43 22.15 -6.85
C THR A 167 17.31 23.36 -7.78
N GLY A 168 17.27 24.57 -7.24
CA GLY A 168 17.11 25.80 -8.02
C GLY A 168 15.75 25.91 -8.72
N GLY A 169 14.71 25.34 -8.11
CA GLY A 169 13.34 25.35 -8.63
C GLY A 169 13.05 24.30 -9.70
N ALA A 170 13.96 23.36 -9.95
CA ALA A 170 13.78 22.33 -10.98
C ALA A 170 12.83 21.20 -10.54
N VAL A 171 12.94 20.75 -9.29
CA VAL A 171 12.16 19.61 -8.77
C VAL A 171 11.85 19.82 -7.30
N SER A 172 10.60 19.62 -6.89
CA SER A 172 10.20 19.69 -5.48
C SER A 172 10.25 18.32 -4.80
N GLY A 173 10.30 18.29 -3.47
CA GLY A 173 10.21 17.04 -2.72
C GLY A 173 8.91 16.27 -2.98
N HIS A 174 7.82 16.97 -3.25
CA HIS A 174 6.52 16.43 -3.65
C HIS A 174 6.54 15.78 -5.03
N THR A 175 7.34 16.25 -5.99
CA THR A 175 7.56 15.51 -7.24
C THR A 175 8.29 14.20 -6.98
N ILE A 176 9.35 14.25 -6.17
CA ILE A 176 10.18 13.08 -5.87
C ILE A 176 9.41 12.05 -5.02
N LYS A 177 8.55 12.50 -4.10
CA LYS A 177 7.76 11.61 -3.25
C LYS A 177 6.92 10.65 -4.09
N HIS A 178 6.33 11.12 -5.20
CA HIS A 178 5.46 10.28 -6.05
C HIS A 178 6.26 9.16 -6.71
N LEU A 179 7.48 9.46 -7.17
CA LEU A 179 8.39 8.45 -7.73
C LEU A 179 8.82 7.43 -6.67
N LEU A 180 9.20 7.89 -5.48
CA LEU A 180 9.57 7.02 -4.36
C LEU A 180 8.39 6.18 -3.88
N ALA A 181 7.20 6.77 -3.75
CA ALA A 181 5.98 6.09 -3.35
C ALA A 181 5.58 5.00 -4.37
N ALA A 182 5.84 5.19 -5.66
CA ALA A 182 5.66 4.16 -6.68
C ALA A 182 6.70 3.02 -6.58
N GLY A 183 7.88 3.29 -6.01
CA GLY A 183 8.91 2.29 -5.72
C GLY A 183 8.46 1.23 -4.70
N ALA A 184 7.64 1.62 -3.72
CA ALA A 184 7.12 0.69 -2.70
C ALA A 184 6.29 -0.47 -3.29
N PRO A 185 5.19 -0.24 -4.05
CA PRO A 185 4.47 -1.33 -4.69
C PRO A 185 5.28 -2.01 -5.81
N ALA A 186 6.27 -1.34 -6.40
CA ALA A 186 7.16 -1.98 -7.37
C ALA A 186 8.04 -3.05 -6.73
N ALA A 187 8.52 -2.82 -5.49
CA ALA A 187 9.23 -3.83 -4.72
C ALA A 187 8.34 -5.04 -4.39
N ILE A 188 7.06 -4.81 -4.05
CA ILE A 188 6.08 -5.90 -3.82
C ILE A 188 5.81 -6.68 -5.12
N LEU A 189 5.68 -6.00 -6.26
CA LEU A 189 5.53 -6.66 -7.55
C LEU A 189 6.76 -7.50 -7.92
N ALA A 190 7.96 -6.98 -7.67
CA ALA A 190 9.21 -7.69 -7.91
C ALA A 190 9.34 -8.93 -7.00
N MET A 191 8.86 -8.85 -5.76
CA MET A 191 8.76 -10.00 -4.85
C MET A 191 7.84 -11.07 -5.41
N MET A 192 6.62 -10.70 -5.78
CA MET A 192 5.58 -11.61 -6.26
C MET A 192 6.01 -12.34 -7.52
N ARG A 193 6.72 -11.67 -8.44
CA ARG A 193 7.29 -12.28 -9.65
C ARG A 193 8.34 -13.36 -9.39
N LYS A 194 8.88 -13.46 -8.17
CA LYS A 194 9.87 -14.46 -7.77
C LYS A 194 9.28 -15.60 -6.92
N TRP A 195 7.96 -15.64 -6.75
CA TRP A 195 7.31 -16.77 -6.10
C TRP A 195 7.62 -18.06 -6.87
N PRO A 196 8.01 -19.16 -6.20
CA PRO A 196 8.13 -20.46 -6.86
C PRO A 196 6.88 -20.78 -7.67
N ARG A 197 7.09 -21.26 -8.91
CA ARG A 197 6.01 -21.84 -9.73
C ARG A 197 5.88 -23.31 -9.35
N GLU A 198 4.65 -23.82 -9.27
CA GLU A 198 4.44 -25.26 -9.08
C GLU A 198 5.14 -26.03 -10.22
N GLY A 199 6.04 -26.97 -9.86
CA GLY A 199 6.83 -27.78 -10.79
C GLY A 199 8.35 -27.53 -10.83
N GLU A 200 8.87 -26.56 -10.06
CA GLU A 200 10.32 -26.25 -9.97
C GLU A 200 11.02 -26.87 -8.74
N GLY A 201 10.51 -27.98 -8.19
CA GLY A 201 11.06 -28.67 -7.00
C GLY A 201 11.40 -30.12 -7.25
#